data_AF-A0A1Z8MY27-F1
#
_entry.id   AF-A0A1Z8MY27-F1
#
_cell.length_a   1.000
_cell.length_b   1.000
_cell.length_c   1.000
_cell.angle_alpha   90.00
_cell.angle_beta   90.00
_cell.angle_gamma   90.00
#
_symmetry.space_group_name_H-M   'P 1'
#
loop_
_entity.id
_entity.type
_entity.pdbx_description
1 polymer ?
#
loop_
_entity_poly.entity_id
_entity_poly.type
_entity_poly.pdbx_seq_one_letter_code
_entity_poly.pdbx_strand_id
1 'polypeptide(L)'
;MLQKTSSLFLYILFLFTIHGCTSRSTVSNYSEIIYPKWFWQPPTNFLSAVGYARTYYDRKSSVDAATENAIEQLARQLQVNISGEIIAMNDQQAEKFQETISEGLRERITNSHYLLNTFVTPKLTVVLISEQERSVSDKITPMSKNKPDWLYQIPNENEYEYGVGSSNLTYFPETAWQKAEKRAIIDLAANLHSKIGSVNSHSKAYHQNISNSKTKIQLQNVLVIARWFSIQDGSYHVLVRMTK
;
A
#
# COMPACT_ATOMS: atom_id res chain seq x y z
N MET A 1 -67.82 45.40 -31.02
CA MET A 1 -67.91 45.64 -32.48
C MET A 1 -66.47 45.73 -32.99
N LEU A 2 -65.90 44.94 -33.89
CA LEU A 2 -66.30 43.85 -34.81
C LEU A 2 -65.22 42.73 -34.71
N GLN A 3 -65.59 41.45 -34.54
CA GLN A 3 -65.66 40.38 -35.57
C GLN A 3 -64.38 40.20 -36.43
N LYS A 4 -63.57 39.12 -36.25
CA LYS A 4 -63.69 37.69 -36.67
C LYS A 4 -63.25 37.42 -38.13
N THR A 5 -62.22 36.56 -38.29
CA THR A 5 -62.03 35.45 -39.27
C THR A 5 -60.58 34.93 -39.07
N SER A 6 -60.26 33.72 -38.56
CA SER A 6 -60.55 32.33 -38.91
C SER A 6 -59.92 31.84 -40.24
N SER A 7 -59.38 30.61 -40.20
CA SER A 7 -58.82 29.72 -41.26
C SER A 7 -57.33 29.87 -41.59
N LEU A 8 -56.52 28.82 -41.81
CA LEU A 8 -56.68 27.35 -41.72
C LEU A 8 -55.26 26.73 -41.81
N PHE A 9 -55.01 25.64 -41.08
CA PHE A 9 -54.14 24.49 -41.41
C PHE A 9 -52.82 24.67 -42.21
N LEU A 10 -51.69 24.28 -41.58
CA LEU A 10 -50.88 23.16 -42.11
C LEU A 10 -50.05 22.50 -41.00
N TYR A 11 -50.36 21.22 -40.76
CA TYR A 11 -49.63 20.28 -39.92
C TYR A 11 -48.35 19.83 -40.65
N ILE A 12 -47.18 19.95 -40.02
CA ILE A 12 -46.01 19.13 -40.37
C ILE A 12 -45.54 18.44 -39.08
N LEU A 13 -45.96 17.19 -38.92
CA LEU A 13 -45.41 16.24 -37.96
C LEU A 13 -44.00 15.88 -38.42
N PHE A 14 -42.97 16.36 -37.73
CA PHE A 14 -41.65 15.75 -37.82
C PHE A 14 -41.58 14.56 -36.85
N LEU A 15 -41.84 13.37 -37.38
CA LEU A 15 -41.52 12.10 -36.72
C LEU A 15 -40.00 11.93 -36.70
N PHE A 16 -39.35 12.40 -35.62
CA PHE A 16 -38.02 11.91 -35.28
C PHE A 16 -38.16 10.53 -34.62
N THR A 17 -38.11 9.49 -35.45
CA THR A 17 -37.79 8.13 -35.01
C THR A 17 -36.32 8.08 -34.62
N ILE A 18 -36.01 8.54 -33.41
CA ILE A 18 -34.72 8.21 -32.79
C ILE A 18 -34.81 6.74 -32.44
N HIS A 19 -34.10 5.94 -33.23
CA HIS A 19 -33.88 4.53 -32.98
C HIS A 19 -33.35 4.40 -31.55
N GLY A 20 -34.07 3.64 -30.73
CA GLY A 20 -33.60 3.19 -29.44
C GLY A 20 -32.35 2.35 -29.64
N CYS A 21 -31.19 3.00 -29.66
CA CYS A 21 -29.98 2.38 -29.19
C CYS A 21 -30.18 2.16 -27.69
N THR A 22 -30.68 0.97 -27.34
CA THR A 22 -30.42 0.39 -26.02
C THR A 22 -28.92 0.17 -25.93
N SER A 23 -28.18 1.25 -25.65
CA SER A 23 -26.87 1.14 -25.07
C SER A 23 -27.11 0.47 -23.72
N ARG A 24 -26.78 -0.81 -23.67
CA ARG A 24 -26.61 -1.55 -22.43
C ARG A 24 -25.53 -0.78 -21.69
N SER A 25 -25.93 0.11 -20.79
CA SER A 25 -25.03 0.76 -19.85
C SER A 25 -24.53 -0.34 -18.94
N THR A 26 -23.44 -1.00 -19.34
CA THR A 26 -22.55 -1.64 -18.38
C THR A 26 -22.09 -0.52 -17.47
N VAL A 27 -22.77 -0.41 -16.32
CA VAL A 27 -22.35 0.40 -15.19
C VAL A 27 -21.01 -0.16 -14.73
N SER A 28 -19.93 0.31 -15.35
CA SER A 28 -18.57 0.18 -14.86
C SER A 28 -18.25 1.47 -14.10
N ASN A 29 -18.97 1.72 -13.00
CA ASN A 29 -18.71 2.86 -12.12
C ASN A 29 -17.80 2.44 -10.97
N TYR A 30 -16.58 2.04 -11.31
CA TYR A 30 -15.43 2.27 -10.44
C TYR A 30 -14.54 3.26 -11.17
N SER A 31 -14.47 4.49 -10.67
CA SER A 31 -13.42 5.44 -11.06
C SER A 31 -12.08 4.72 -10.97
N GLU A 32 -11.34 4.67 -12.07
CA GLU A 32 -10.05 3.98 -12.15
C GLU A 32 -9.11 4.49 -11.03
N ILE A 33 -8.54 3.56 -10.24
CA ILE A 33 -7.61 3.92 -9.17
C ILE A 33 -6.27 4.25 -9.82
N ILE A 34 -5.92 5.54 -9.82
CA ILE A 34 -4.71 6.08 -10.43
C ILE A 34 -3.78 6.65 -9.36
N TYR A 35 -2.51 6.30 -9.45
CA TYR A 35 -1.43 6.89 -8.64
C TYR A 35 -0.16 6.98 -9.49
N PRO A 36 0.82 7.80 -9.09
CA PRO A 36 2.13 7.83 -9.74
C PRO A 36 2.78 6.45 -9.74
N LYS A 37 3.61 6.16 -10.75
CA LYS A 37 4.32 4.88 -10.85
C LYS A 37 5.13 4.57 -9.58
N TRP A 38 5.76 5.59 -8.98
CA TRP A 38 6.54 5.45 -7.76
C TRP A 38 5.70 5.06 -6.53
N PHE A 39 4.38 5.27 -6.55
CA PHE A 39 3.49 4.77 -5.50
C PHE A 39 3.31 3.25 -5.63
N TRP A 40 3.09 2.75 -6.85
CA TRP A 40 2.94 1.31 -7.07
C TRP A 40 4.24 0.53 -6.97
N GLN A 41 5.32 1.14 -7.47
CA GLN A 41 6.67 0.56 -7.54
C GLN A 41 7.67 1.65 -7.16
N PRO A 42 7.98 1.80 -5.86
CA PRO A 42 8.98 2.77 -5.40
C PRO A 42 10.35 2.54 -6.05
N PRO A 43 11.15 3.61 -6.24
CA PRO A 43 12.53 3.46 -6.67
C PRO A 43 13.32 2.57 -5.71
N THR A 44 14.02 1.57 -6.25
CA THR A 44 14.83 0.63 -5.46
C THR A 44 16.34 0.85 -5.61
N ASN A 45 16.75 1.80 -6.45
CA ASN A 45 18.15 2.16 -6.72
C ASN A 45 18.70 3.23 -5.77
N PHE A 46 17.85 3.80 -4.91
CA PHE A 46 18.21 4.65 -3.79
C PHE A 46 17.17 4.49 -2.69
N LEU A 47 17.56 4.82 -1.47
CA LEU A 47 16.68 4.73 -0.33
C LEU A 47 15.58 5.81 -0.41
N SER A 48 14.33 5.38 -0.48
CA SER A 48 13.17 6.27 -0.55
C SER A 48 11.97 5.67 0.16
N ALA A 49 11.09 6.53 0.65
CA ALA A 49 9.85 6.10 1.29
C ALA A 49 8.65 6.86 0.74
N VAL A 50 7.57 6.11 0.56
CA VAL A 50 6.28 6.68 0.22
C VAL A 50 5.49 6.82 1.51
N GLY A 51 5.08 8.04 1.82
CA GLY A 51 4.16 8.30 2.92
C GLY A 51 2.78 8.66 2.40
N TYR A 52 1.77 8.43 3.23
CA TYR A 52 0.39 8.65 2.86
C TYR A 52 -0.47 9.05 4.05
N ALA A 53 -1.41 9.93 3.78
CA ALA A 53 -2.40 10.43 4.73
C ALA A 53 -3.72 10.70 4.01
N ARG A 54 -4.82 10.73 4.77
CA ARG A 54 -6.09 11.26 4.24
C ARG A 54 -5.91 12.67 3.71
N THR A 55 -6.69 13.00 2.68
CA THR A 55 -6.76 14.35 2.16
C THR A 55 -7.69 15.18 3.03
N TYR A 56 -7.14 16.20 3.70
CA TYR A 56 -7.84 17.19 4.49
C TYR A 56 -8.29 18.37 3.63
N TYR A 57 -9.13 19.22 4.21
CA TYR A 57 -9.48 20.50 3.61
C TYR A 57 -8.25 21.39 3.36
N ASP A 58 -7.35 21.47 4.35
CA ASP A 58 -6.07 22.13 4.17
C ASP A 58 -5.07 21.18 3.49
N ARG A 59 -4.63 21.57 2.28
CA ARG A 59 -3.66 20.82 1.50
C ARG A 59 -2.33 20.70 2.24
N LYS A 60 -1.88 21.76 2.93
CA LYS A 60 -0.60 21.74 3.65
C LYS A 60 -0.62 20.70 4.76
N SER A 61 -1.67 20.67 5.58
CA SER A 61 -1.88 19.65 6.62
C SER A 61 -1.87 18.22 6.05
N SER A 62 -2.40 18.03 4.84
CA SER A 62 -2.38 16.71 4.18
C SER A 62 -0.99 16.27 3.76
N VAL A 63 -0.21 17.19 3.21
CA VAL A 63 1.18 16.94 2.80
C VAL A 63 2.05 16.73 4.05
N ASP A 64 1.93 17.58 5.06
CA ASP A 64 2.70 17.47 6.31
C ASP A 64 2.43 16.13 7.01
N ALA A 65 1.17 15.69 7.10
CA ALA A 65 0.81 14.39 7.67
C ALA A 65 1.36 13.21 6.84
N ALA A 66 1.29 13.29 5.50
CA ALA A 66 1.85 12.26 4.63
C ALA A 66 3.38 12.22 4.74
N THR A 67 4.04 13.37 4.89
CA THR A 67 5.49 13.50 5.09
C THR A 67 5.92 12.90 6.43
N GLU A 68 5.20 13.16 7.52
CA GLU A 68 5.48 12.51 8.81
C GLU A 68 5.38 10.99 8.73
N ASN A 69 4.36 10.48 8.02
CA ASN A 69 4.28 9.05 7.75
C ASN A 69 5.47 8.58 6.90
N ALA A 70 5.87 9.33 5.87
CA ALA A 70 6.99 8.97 5.01
C ALA A 70 8.32 8.91 5.79
N ILE A 71 8.54 9.83 6.73
CA ILE A 71 9.69 9.85 7.64
C ILE A 71 9.73 8.57 8.48
N GLU A 72 8.59 8.20 9.08
CA GLU A 72 8.48 6.96 9.85
C GLU A 72 8.76 5.73 8.98
N GLN A 73 8.22 5.69 7.75
CA GLN A 73 8.51 4.60 6.83
C GLN A 73 9.98 4.55 6.41
N LEU A 74 10.62 5.70 6.15
CA LEU A 74 12.03 5.74 5.79
C LEU A 74 12.91 5.26 6.94
N ALA A 75 12.58 5.65 8.18
CA ALA A 75 13.26 5.17 9.39
C ALA A 75 13.11 3.65 9.54
N ARG A 76 11.89 3.14 9.31
CA ARG A 76 11.56 1.71 9.35
C ARG A 76 12.35 0.90 8.32
N GLN A 77 12.46 1.43 7.10
CA GLN A 77 13.22 0.82 6.00
C GLN A 77 14.71 0.73 6.32
N LEU A 78 15.27 1.77 6.94
CA LEU A 78 16.68 1.77 7.37
C LEU A 78 16.93 0.72 8.45
N GLN A 79 16.14 0.75 9.52
CA GLN A 79 16.26 -0.20 10.59
C GLN A 79 14.97 -0.30 11.40
N VAL A 80 14.56 -1.53 11.66
CA VAL A 80 13.43 -1.83 12.52
C VAL A 80 13.75 -3.04 13.40
N ASN A 81 13.41 -2.93 14.69
CA ASN A 81 13.43 -4.08 15.58
C ASN A 81 12.02 -4.64 15.72
N ILE A 82 11.86 -5.93 15.41
CA ILE A 82 10.64 -6.68 15.59
C ILE A 82 10.82 -7.61 16.78
N SER A 83 9.96 -7.46 17.79
CA SER A 83 9.83 -8.40 18.89
C SER A 83 8.50 -9.15 18.76
N GLY A 84 8.56 -10.48 18.76
CA GLY A 84 7.40 -11.36 18.66
C GLY A 84 7.27 -12.25 19.89
N GLU A 85 6.05 -12.50 20.33
CA GLU A 85 5.71 -13.59 21.22
C GLU A 85 4.71 -14.49 20.50
N ILE A 86 5.07 -15.77 20.32
CA ILE A 86 4.17 -16.79 19.80
C ILE A 86 3.70 -17.62 20.99
N ILE A 87 2.40 -17.55 21.26
CA ILE A 87 1.74 -18.36 22.29
C ILE A 87 0.94 -19.44 21.56
N ALA A 88 1.44 -20.68 21.59
CA ALA A 88 0.71 -21.84 21.09
C ALA A 88 -0.07 -22.51 22.24
N MET A 89 -1.39 -22.56 22.13
CA MET A 89 -2.29 -23.24 23.07
C MET A 89 -3.38 -23.99 22.29
N ASN A 90 -3.45 -25.32 22.44
CA ASN A 90 -4.57 -26.16 21.98
C ASN A 90 -5.10 -25.77 20.58
N ASP A 91 -4.25 -25.91 19.56
CA ASP A 91 -4.51 -25.58 18.15
C ASP A 91 -4.73 -24.09 17.81
N GLN A 92 -4.66 -23.19 18.80
CA GLN A 92 -4.65 -21.75 18.60
C GLN A 92 -3.23 -21.20 18.75
N GLN A 93 -2.81 -20.40 17.78
CA GLN A 93 -1.59 -19.60 17.86
C GLN A 93 -1.98 -18.13 17.98
N ALA A 94 -1.57 -17.50 19.08
CA ALA A 94 -1.66 -16.06 19.25
C ALA A 94 -0.26 -15.46 19.05
N GLU A 95 -0.12 -14.65 18.01
CA GLU A 95 1.13 -13.95 17.72
C GLU A 95 0.99 -12.48 18.08
N LYS A 96 1.87 -11.99 18.96
CA LYS A 96 1.97 -10.57 19.28
C LYS A 96 3.31 -10.06 18.82
N PHE A 97 3.29 -9.31 17.71
CA PHE A 97 4.47 -8.57 17.24
C PHE A 97 4.41 -7.12 17.66
N GLN A 98 5.52 -6.65 18.21
CA GLN A 98 5.79 -5.25 18.47
C GLN A 98 6.96 -4.81 17.61
N GLU A 99 6.90 -3.55 17.23
CA GLU A 99 7.88 -2.91 16.39
C GLU A 99 8.46 -1.70 17.11
N THR A 100 9.77 -1.52 17.00
CA THR A 100 10.47 -0.38 17.57
C THR A 100 11.47 0.17 16.57
N ILE A 101 11.30 1.44 16.24
CA ILE A 101 12.22 2.26 15.45
C ILE A 101 13.02 3.13 16.43
N SER A 102 14.29 3.37 16.14
CA SER A 102 15.12 4.27 16.96
C SER A 102 14.67 5.73 16.79
N GLU A 103 14.42 6.44 17.90
CA GLU A 103 14.12 7.87 17.86
C GLU A 103 15.22 8.68 17.17
N GLY A 104 16.49 8.30 17.36
CA GLY A 104 17.61 8.97 16.69
C GLY A 104 17.60 8.79 15.16
N LEU A 105 17.07 7.68 14.65
CA LEU A 105 16.89 7.51 13.19
C LEU A 105 15.76 8.39 12.67
N ARG A 106 14.63 8.45 13.40
CA ARG A 106 13.50 9.32 13.03
C ARG A 106 13.95 10.79 13.02
N GLU A 107 14.61 11.26 14.07
CA GLU A 107 15.12 12.64 14.17
C GLU A 107 16.09 12.99 13.05
N ARG A 108 17.05 12.10 12.76
CA ARG A 108 17.98 12.28 11.64
C ARG A 108 17.25 12.55 10.33
N ILE A 109 16.24 11.73 10.01
CA ILE A 109 15.49 11.82 8.76
C ILE A 109 14.60 13.06 8.75
N THR A 110 13.94 13.40 9.86
CA THR A 110 13.20 14.65 9.99
C THR A 110 14.07 15.85 9.59
N ASN A 111 15.34 15.85 9.98
CA ASN A 111 16.27 16.94 9.72
C ASN A 111 16.94 16.90 8.33
N SER A 112 16.94 15.75 7.63
CA SER A 112 17.71 15.56 6.39
C SER A 112 16.90 15.18 5.14
N HIS A 113 15.60 14.90 5.28
CA HIS A 113 14.80 14.42 4.16
C HIS A 113 14.55 15.49 3.07
N TYR A 114 14.45 15.01 1.83
CA TYR A 114 13.96 15.75 0.68
C TYR A 114 12.58 15.23 0.29
N LEU A 115 11.62 16.14 0.13
CA LEU A 115 10.34 15.85 -0.50
C LEU A 115 10.51 15.81 -2.02
N LEU A 116 10.55 14.62 -2.59
CA LEU A 116 10.81 14.42 -4.02
C LEU A 116 9.56 14.65 -4.88
N ASN A 117 8.39 14.26 -4.40
CA ASN A 117 7.14 14.38 -5.14
C ASN A 117 5.91 14.33 -4.21
N THR A 118 4.79 14.86 -4.68
CA THR A 118 3.49 14.84 -4.00
C THR A 118 2.38 14.61 -5.01
N PHE A 119 1.47 13.69 -4.71
CA PHE A 119 0.27 13.46 -5.49
C PHE A 119 -0.96 13.41 -4.57
N VAL A 120 -2.04 14.06 -5.01
CA VAL A 120 -3.24 14.26 -4.18
C VAL A 120 -4.47 13.75 -4.93
N THR A 121 -5.27 12.95 -4.25
CA THR A 121 -6.61 12.53 -4.68
C THR A 121 -7.64 13.04 -3.66
N PRO A 122 -8.96 12.92 -3.90
CA PRO A 122 -9.96 13.31 -2.90
C PRO A 122 -9.89 12.52 -1.58
N LYS A 123 -9.29 11.32 -1.59
CA LYS A 123 -9.25 10.41 -0.42
C LYS A 123 -7.86 10.26 0.20
N LEU A 124 -6.81 10.41 -0.61
CA LEU A 124 -5.46 10.07 -0.24
C LEU A 124 -4.47 11.10 -0.81
N THR A 125 -3.64 11.64 0.07
CA THR A 125 -2.43 12.39 -0.27
C THR A 125 -1.25 11.45 -0.10
N VAL A 126 -0.42 11.35 -1.13
CA VAL A 126 0.78 10.51 -1.15
C VAL A 126 2.00 11.38 -1.43
N VAL A 127 3.10 11.13 -0.72
CA VAL A 127 4.37 11.82 -0.90
C VAL A 127 5.48 10.81 -1.09
N LEU A 128 6.53 11.20 -1.80
CA LEU A 128 7.77 10.44 -1.89
C LEU A 128 8.90 11.25 -1.27
N ILE A 129 9.62 10.67 -0.32
CA ILE A 129 10.79 11.29 0.31
C ILE A 129 12.05 10.43 0.13
N SER A 130 13.20 11.04 0.36
CA SER A 130 14.53 10.41 0.32
C SER A 130 15.50 11.20 1.19
N GLU A 131 16.61 10.59 1.63
CA GLU A 131 17.73 11.33 2.25
C GLU A 131 18.62 12.06 1.23
N GLN A 132 18.34 11.86 -0.06
CA GLN A 132 19.07 12.46 -1.18
C GLN A 132 18.09 13.13 -2.13
N GLU A 133 18.42 14.33 -2.57
CA GLU A 133 17.69 14.99 -3.66
C GLU A 133 17.82 14.17 -4.96
N ARG A 134 16.69 13.83 -5.56
CA ARG A 134 16.61 13.01 -6.77
C ARG A 134 15.42 13.46 -7.63
N SER A 135 15.60 13.42 -8.95
CA SER A 135 14.47 13.54 -9.87
C SER A 135 13.74 12.20 -9.97
N VAL A 136 12.42 12.25 -9.92
CA VAL A 136 11.54 11.08 -10.04
C VAL A 136 10.47 11.34 -11.10
N SER A 137 10.02 10.28 -11.77
CA SER A 137 9.03 10.42 -12.84
C SER A 137 7.64 10.77 -12.28
N ASP A 138 6.99 11.77 -12.89
CA ASP A 138 5.59 12.13 -12.62
C ASP A 138 4.58 11.24 -13.36
N LYS A 139 5.01 10.12 -13.96
CA LYS A 139 4.13 9.25 -14.74
C LYS A 139 3.03 8.68 -13.85
N ILE A 140 1.79 9.06 -14.12
CA ILE A 140 0.59 8.50 -13.50
C ILE A 140 0.24 7.20 -14.21
N THR A 141 -0.06 6.16 -13.43
CA THR A 141 -0.41 4.84 -13.93
C THR A 141 -1.64 4.30 -13.20
N PRO A 142 -2.58 3.69 -13.92
CA PRO A 142 -3.67 2.99 -13.27
C PRO A 142 -3.16 1.76 -12.53
N MET A 143 -3.90 1.36 -11.51
CA MET A 143 -3.69 0.11 -10.80
C MET A 143 -3.81 -1.08 -11.77
N SER A 144 -2.88 -2.03 -11.70
CA SER A 144 -2.91 -3.24 -12.55
C SER A 144 -4.14 -4.10 -12.26
N LYS A 145 -5.00 -4.28 -13.25
CA LYS A 145 -6.15 -5.20 -13.15
C LYS A 145 -5.72 -6.67 -12.96
N ASN A 146 -4.52 -7.01 -13.41
CA ASN A 146 -3.97 -8.36 -13.23
C ASN A 146 -3.42 -8.49 -11.81
N LYS A 147 -3.84 -9.57 -11.13
CA LYS A 147 -3.31 -9.95 -9.84
C LYS A 147 -1.82 -10.31 -9.99
N PRO A 148 -0.91 -9.70 -9.21
CA PRO A 148 0.52 -9.95 -9.35
C PRO A 148 0.93 -11.37 -8.99
N ASP A 149 1.93 -11.89 -9.70
CA ASP A 149 2.47 -13.23 -9.48
C ASP A 149 3.03 -13.43 -8.06
N TRP A 150 3.59 -12.38 -7.46
CA TRP A 150 4.15 -12.41 -6.10
C TRP A 150 3.12 -12.68 -5.00
N LEU A 151 1.82 -12.62 -5.29
CA LEU A 151 0.76 -13.06 -4.38
C LEU A 151 0.51 -14.57 -4.41
N TYR A 152 1.00 -15.27 -5.44
CA TYR A 152 0.91 -16.72 -5.55
C TYR A 152 2.25 -17.38 -5.24
N GLN A 153 3.34 -16.77 -5.72
CA GLN A 153 4.69 -17.26 -5.54
C GLN A 153 5.61 -16.09 -5.20
N ILE A 154 6.07 -16.05 -3.96
CA ILE A 154 7.04 -15.05 -3.50
C ILE A 154 8.30 -15.16 -4.39
N PRO A 155 8.88 -14.02 -4.85
CA PRO A 155 10.12 -14.06 -5.61
C PRO A 155 11.24 -14.79 -4.84
N ASN A 156 12.05 -15.56 -5.56
CA ASN A 156 13.12 -16.36 -4.97
C ASN A 156 14.48 -15.98 -5.58
N GLU A 157 14.85 -14.72 -5.42
CA GLU A 157 16.17 -14.23 -5.81
C GLU A 157 17.18 -14.55 -4.70
N ASN A 158 18.36 -15.06 -5.07
CA ASN A 158 19.34 -15.53 -4.09
C ASN A 158 19.85 -14.44 -3.16
N GLU A 159 19.81 -13.18 -3.58
CA GLU A 159 20.35 -12.03 -2.83
C GLU A 159 19.35 -11.39 -1.86
N TYR A 160 18.06 -11.75 -1.97
CA TYR A 160 16.99 -11.08 -1.26
C TYR A 160 16.11 -12.02 -0.44
N GLU A 161 15.61 -11.49 0.66
CA GLU A 161 14.52 -12.05 1.45
C GLU A 161 13.28 -11.18 1.26
N TYR A 162 12.11 -11.80 1.25
CA TYR A 162 10.86 -11.12 0.93
C TYR A 162 9.83 -11.31 2.04
N GLY A 163 8.92 -10.33 2.13
CA GLY A 163 7.74 -10.41 2.97
C GLY A 163 6.52 -9.85 2.25
N VAL A 164 5.37 -10.47 2.47
CA VAL A 164 4.10 -10.06 1.89
C VAL A 164 3.13 -9.68 3.00
N GLY A 165 2.55 -8.50 2.89
CA GLY A 165 1.58 -7.99 3.84
C GLY A 165 0.30 -7.60 3.14
N SER A 166 -0.83 -7.89 3.79
CA SER A 166 -2.13 -7.51 3.28
C SER A 166 -2.98 -6.82 4.35
N SER A 167 -3.92 -5.98 3.93
CA SER A 167 -4.97 -5.44 4.78
C SER A 167 -6.30 -5.50 4.06
N ASN A 168 -7.35 -5.83 4.80
CA ASN A 168 -8.71 -5.68 4.32
C ASN A 168 -9.07 -4.19 4.19
N LEU A 169 -10.18 -3.93 3.50
CA LEU A 169 -10.76 -2.60 3.38
C LEU A 169 -10.97 -1.97 4.77
N THR A 170 -10.41 -0.78 4.95
CA THR A 170 -10.69 0.11 6.08
C THR A 170 -11.46 1.33 5.57
N TYR A 171 -12.08 2.07 6.49
CA TYR A 171 -12.75 3.33 6.15
C TYR A 171 -11.79 4.32 5.46
N PHE A 172 -10.53 4.30 5.89
CA PHE A 172 -9.46 5.19 5.45
C PHE A 172 -8.39 4.41 4.68
N PRO A 173 -8.15 4.68 3.38
CA PRO A 173 -7.16 3.95 2.57
C PRO A 173 -5.73 4.03 3.11
N GLU A 174 -5.34 5.17 3.71
CA GLU A 174 -4.01 5.35 4.31
C GLU A 174 -3.74 4.33 5.42
N THR A 175 -4.76 4.02 6.23
CA THR A 175 -4.65 3.04 7.32
C THR A 175 -4.46 1.63 6.77
N ALA A 176 -5.15 1.27 5.67
CA ALA A 176 -4.98 -0.04 5.05
C ALA A 176 -3.58 -0.23 4.46
N TRP A 177 -3.04 0.79 3.77
CA TRP A 177 -1.68 0.75 3.24
C TRP A 177 -0.63 0.64 4.35
N GLN A 178 -0.74 1.44 5.41
CA GLN A 178 0.15 1.39 6.59
C GLN A 178 0.13 0.01 7.24
N LYS A 179 -1.06 -0.57 7.38
CA LYS A 179 -1.25 -1.90 7.96
C LYS A 179 -0.68 -3.00 7.08
N ALA A 180 -0.87 -2.92 5.77
CA ALA A 180 -0.29 -3.86 4.81
C ALA A 180 1.25 -3.80 4.82
N GLU A 181 1.84 -2.59 4.83
CA GLU A 181 3.30 -2.41 4.92
C GLU A 181 3.86 -3.00 6.22
N LYS A 182 3.24 -2.67 7.37
CA LYS A 182 3.65 -3.22 8.66
C LYS A 182 3.57 -4.75 8.67
N ARG A 183 2.51 -5.33 8.11
CA ARG A 183 2.35 -6.79 8.02
C ARG A 183 3.40 -7.43 7.11
N ALA A 184 3.80 -6.77 6.02
CA ALA A 184 4.84 -7.27 5.12
C ALA A 184 6.20 -7.35 5.83
N ILE A 185 6.50 -6.37 6.68
CA ILE A 185 7.73 -6.34 7.50
C ILE A 185 7.71 -7.43 8.58
N ILE A 186 6.57 -7.64 9.22
CA ILE A 186 6.39 -8.73 10.19
C ILE A 186 6.55 -10.09 9.51
N ASP A 187 5.95 -10.28 8.33
CA ASP A 187 6.08 -11.50 7.53
C ASP A 187 7.56 -11.77 7.16
N LEU A 188 8.28 -10.73 6.71
CA LEU A 188 9.71 -10.80 6.46
C LEU A 188 10.50 -11.25 7.70
N ALA A 189 10.20 -10.67 8.87
CA ALA A 189 10.83 -11.08 10.13
C ALA A 189 10.51 -12.54 10.50
N ALA A 190 9.25 -12.97 10.34
CA ALA A 190 8.85 -14.34 10.61
C ALA A 190 9.57 -15.35 9.70
N ASN A 191 9.71 -15.03 8.40
CA ASN A 191 10.44 -15.85 7.44
C ASN A 191 11.92 -16.00 7.83
N LEU A 192 12.57 -14.91 8.26
CA LEU A 192 13.95 -14.95 8.78
C LEU A 192 14.05 -15.75 10.08
N HIS A 193 13.10 -15.60 11.00
CA HIS A 193 13.09 -16.36 12.25
C HIS A 193 13.06 -17.87 11.98
N SER A 194 12.12 -18.29 11.11
CA SER A 194 11.94 -19.70 10.72
C SER A 194 13.21 -20.26 10.08
N LYS A 195 13.90 -19.48 9.24
CA LYS A 195 15.19 -19.87 8.66
C LYS A 195 16.27 -20.07 9.72
N ILE A 196 16.46 -19.11 10.63
CA ILE A 196 17.42 -19.21 11.74
C ILE A 196 17.09 -20.43 12.63
N GLY A 197 15.80 -20.63 12.93
CA GLY A 197 15.30 -21.78 13.66
C GLY A 197 15.62 -23.10 12.97
N SER A 198 15.38 -23.19 11.66
CA SER A 198 15.63 -24.40 10.86
C SER A 198 17.11 -24.80 10.82
N VAL A 199 18.01 -23.81 10.73
CA VAL A 199 19.47 -24.01 10.80
C VAL A 199 19.86 -24.52 12.19
N ASN A 200 19.28 -23.94 13.24
CA ASN A 200 19.56 -24.34 14.61
C ASN A 200 18.94 -25.71 14.98
N SER A 201 17.79 -26.08 14.42
CA SER A 201 17.12 -27.35 14.70
C SER A 201 17.79 -28.56 14.04
N HIS A 202 18.63 -28.36 13.03
CA HIS A 202 19.55 -29.42 12.56
C HIS A 202 20.59 -29.82 13.62
N SER A 203 20.62 -29.15 14.79
CA SER A 203 21.54 -29.45 15.89
C SER A 203 20.89 -30.02 17.15
N LYS A 204 19.56 -30.01 17.35
CA LYS A 204 18.92 -30.54 18.57
C LYS A 204 17.49 -31.05 18.36
N ALA A 205 17.25 -32.30 18.76
CA ALA A 205 15.94 -32.91 18.85
C ALA A 205 15.30 -32.74 20.24
N TYR A 206 13.95 -32.79 20.29
CA TYR A 206 13.03 -32.85 21.46
C TYR A 206 12.81 -31.54 22.25
N HIS A 207 11.62 -31.15 22.79
CA HIS A 207 10.39 -31.83 23.23
C HIS A 207 9.13 -30.95 23.00
N GLN A 208 7.93 -31.57 22.91
CA GLN A 208 6.62 -30.93 23.02
C GLN A 208 6.27 -30.58 24.47
N ASN A 209 5.99 -29.30 24.73
CA ASN A 209 5.11 -28.72 25.76
C ASN A 209 5.07 -27.21 25.52
N ILE A 210 3.97 -26.54 25.89
CA ILE A 210 3.68 -25.09 25.73
C ILE A 210 4.95 -24.28 25.52
N SER A 211 5.23 -23.94 24.25
CA SER A 211 6.42 -23.17 23.89
C SER A 211 6.03 -21.70 23.82
N ASN A 212 6.55 -20.92 24.76
CA ASN A 212 6.58 -19.48 24.61
C ASN A 212 7.93 -19.11 23.97
N SER A 213 7.92 -18.81 22.68
CA SER A 213 9.12 -18.32 21.99
C SER A 213 9.07 -16.79 21.90
N LYS A 214 10.11 -16.16 22.46
CA LYS A 214 10.36 -14.73 22.28
C LYS A 214 11.32 -14.56 21.11
N THR A 215 10.83 -13.95 20.05
CA THR A 215 11.63 -13.63 18.87
C THR A 215 12.05 -12.17 18.94
N LYS A 216 13.33 -11.89 18.71
CA LYS A 216 13.84 -10.54 18.47
C LYS A 216 14.63 -10.56 17.19
N ILE A 217 14.17 -9.82 16.20
CA ILE A 217 14.81 -9.70 14.89
C ILE A 217 15.00 -8.24 14.59
N GLN A 218 16.22 -7.89 14.21
CA GLN A 218 16.50 -6.59 13.62
C GLN A 218 16.53 -6.77 12.11
N LEU A 219 15.74 -5.97 11.41
CA LEU A 219 15.78 -5.86 9.96
C LEU A 219 16.48 -4.55 9.60
N GLN A 220 17.27 -4.57 8.53
CA GLN A 220 17.96 -3.40 7.99
C GLN A 220 17.76 -3.37 6.48
N ASN A 221 17.73 -2.17 5.90
CA ASN A 221 17.58 -1.96 4.45
C ASN A 221 16.38 -2.71 3.84
N VAL A 222 15.25 -2.69 4.53
CA VAL A 222 13.98 -3.23 4.04
C VAL A 222 13.39 -2.22 3.06
N LEU A 223 13.09 -2.63 1.83
CA LEU A 223 12.50 -1.78 0.80
C LEU A 223 11.08 -2.23 0.47
N VAL A 224 10.15 -1.28 0.35
CA VAL A 224 8.86 -1.54 -0.29
C VAL A 224 9.06 -1.53 -1.80
N ILE A 225 8.78 -2.65 -2.46
CA ILE A 225 9.08 -2.81 -3.90
C ILE A 225 7.84 -2.91 -4.78
N ALA A 226 6.70 -3.28 -4.20
CA ALA A 226 5.44 -3.28 -4.92
C ALA A 226 4.23 -3.04 -4.01
N ARG A 227 3.23 -2.37 -4.55
CA ARG A 227 1.88 -2.24 -3.98
C ARG A 227 0.86 -2.72 -5.01
N TRP A 228 -0.20 -3.35 -4.53
CA TRP A 228 -1.33 -3.75 -5.36
C TRP A 228 -2.64 -3.66 -4.58
N PHE A 229 -3.72 -3.27 -5.25
CA PHE A 229 -5.05 -3.18 -4.66
C PHE A 229 -6.00 -4.11 -5.41
N SER A 230 -6.67 -4.98 -4.67
CA SER A 230 -7.67 -5.89 -5.22
C SER A 230 -9.02 -5.19 -5.30
N ILE A 231 -9.52 -4.99 -6.51
CA ILE A 231 -10.88 -4.47 -6.72
C ILE A 231 -11.94 -5.51 -6.32
N GLN A 232 -11.61 -6.80 -6.38
CA GLN A 232 -12.56 -7.88 -6.13
C GLN A 232 -13.02 -7.95 -4.66
N ASP A 233 -12.10 -7.77 -3.72
CA ASP A 233 -12.36 -7.89 -2.27
C ASP A 233 -11.95 -6.63 -1.49
N GLY A 234 -11.47 -5.58 -2.16
CA GLY A 234 -11.06 -4.32 -1.54
C GLY A 234 -9.79 -4.42 -0.70
N SER A 235 -8.98 -5.47 -0.88
CA SER A 235 -7.77 -5.70 -0.10
C SER A 235 -6.55 -4.99 -0.67
N TYR A 236 -5.66 -4.60 0.23
CA TYR A 236 -4.43 -3.84 -0.01
C TYR A 236 -3.26 -4.77 0.22
N HIS A 237 -2.33 -4.86 -0.74
CA HIS A 237 -1.21 -5.78 -0.70
C HIS A 237 0.10 -5.05 -0.93
N VAL A 238 1.12 -5.44 -0.17
CA VAL A 238 2.45 -4.85 -0.20
C VAL A 238 3.47 -5.98 -0.23
N LEU A 239 4.47 -5.82 -1.10
CA LEU A 239 5.67 -6.64 -1.13
C LEU A 239 6.85 -5.82 -0.64
N VAL A 240 7.58 -6.36 0.33
CA VAL A 240 8.87 -5.85 0.78
C VAL A 240 9.99 -6.82 0.46
N ARG A 241 11.22 -6.30 0.39
CA ARG A 241 12.43 -7.13 0.36
C ARG A 241 13.53 -6.54 1.25
N MET A 242 14.48 -7.37 1.64
CA MET A 242 15.77 -6.93 2.17
C MET A 242 16.90 -7.76 1.56
N THR A 243 18.11 -7.20 1.53
CA THR A 243 19.30 -7.97 1.16
C THR A 243 19.66 -8.96 2.27
N LYS A 244 20.12 -10.15 1.89
CA LYS A 244 20.64 -11.17 2.82
C LYS A 244 21.95 -10.78 3.48
#